data_AF-A0A1E4KI14-F1
#
_entry.id   AF-A0A1E4KI14-F1
#
_cell.length_a   1.000
_cell.length_b   1.000
_cell.length_c   1.000
_cell.angle_alpha   90.00
_cell.angle_beta   90.00
_cell.angle_gamma   90.00
#
_symmetry.space_group_name_H-M   'P 1'
#
loop_
_entity.id
_entity.type
_entity.pdbx_description
1 polymer ?
#
loop_
_entity_poly.entity_id
_entity_poly.type
_entity_poly.pdbx_seq_one_letter_code
_entity_poly.pdbx_strand_id
1 'polypeptide(L)'
;MPDQVIESLKVACEQAGKPCDEFWQKLHNDNAVKCGAGQQGKQVCNGRTTIAGEKAAANVVIGSGGRLERVWLTISNYAYETVLTELTKKYGKPSAVKRYGVQNGFGAAFTQVDTVWNGADGQKLSVSKYAGNTEESTVYFSSRADRAAQSSKKETSGDL
;
A
#
# COMPACT_ATOMS: atom_id res chain seq x y z
N MET A 1 -8.26 -19.39 -11.58
CA MET A 1 -8.44 -18.68 -10.29
C MET A 1 -7.37 -17.60 -9.99
N PRO A 2 -6.17 -17.55 -10.59
CA PRO A 2 -5.27 -16.39 -10.46
C PRO A 2 -5.84 -15.10 -11.08
N ASP A 3 -6.57 -15.21 -12.19
CA ASP A 3 -6.94 -14.06 -13.02
C ASP A 3 -7.92 -13.06 -12.36
N GLN A 4 -8.80 -13.52 -11.48
CA GLN A 4 -9.70 -12.63 -10.71
C GLN A 4 -8.97 -11.76 -9.69
N VAL A 5 -7.82 -12.22 -9.18
CA VAL A 5 -6.96 -11.42 -8.29
C VAL A 5 -6.26 -10.32 -9.10
N ILE A 6 -5.87 -10.60 -10.35
CA ILE A 6 -5.23 -9.64 -11.26
C ILE A 6 -6.16 -8.47 -11.55
N GLU A 7 -7.42 -8.77 -11.84
CA GLU A 7 -8.37 -7.75 -12.25
C GLU A 7 -8.78 -6.88 -11.05
N SER A 8 -8.98 -7.46 -9.86
CA SER A 8 -9.34 -6.73 -8.64
C SER A 8 -8.23 -5.83 -8.07
N LEU A 9 -6.96 -6.09 -8.43
CA LEU A 9 -5.80 -5.28 -8.02
C LEU A 9 -5.57 -4.05 -8.91
N LYS A 10 -6.10 -4.05 -10.14
CA LYS A 10 -6.13 -2.85 -10.99
C LYS A 10 -6.96 -1.78 -10.30
N VAL A 11 -6.46 -0.54 -10.30
CA VAL A 11 -7.26 0.60 -9.84
C VAL A 11 -8.46 0.75 -10.79
N ALA A 12 -9.59 1.30 -10.33
CA ALA A 12 -10.79 1.42 -11.16
C ALA A 12 -10.55 2.08 -12.53
N CYS A 13 -9.59 3.03 -12.61
CA CYS A 13 -9.16 3.64 -13.87
C CYS A 13 -8.43 2.65 -14.82
N GLU A 14 -7.56 1.80 -14.28
CA GLU A 14 -6.86 0.76 -15.04
C GLU A 14 -7.80 -0.36 -15.50
N GLN A 15 -8.82 -0.68 -14.70
CA GLN A 15 -9.90 -1.60 -15.10
C GLN A 15 -10.74 -1.02 -16.24
N ALA A 16 -10.94 0.31 -16.25
CA ALA A 16 -11.72 1.01 -17.27
C ALA A 16 -10.93 1.34 -18.54
N GLY A 17 -9.63 1.01 -18.61
CA GLY A 17 -8.76 1.38 -19.75
C GLY A 17 -8.60 2.89 -19.94
N LYS A 18 -8.85 3.68 -18.89
CA LYS A 18 -8.79 5.15 -18.91
C LYS A 18 -7.51 5.67 -18.24
N PRO A 19 -6.98 6.83 -18.67
CA PRO A 19 -5.92 7.50 -17.92
C PRO A 19 -6.39 7.78 -16.49
N CYS A 20 -5.57 7.46 -15.50
CA CYS A 20 -5.92 7.62 -14.10
C CYS A 20 -5.98 9.08 -13.63
N ASP A 21 -5.67 10.03 -14.51
CA ASP A 21 -5.62 11.47 -14.22
C ASP A 21 -6.95 11.98 -13.66
N GLU A 22 -8.09 11.61 -14.24
CA GLU A 22 -9.43 12.02 -13.76
C GLU A 22 -9.76 11.45 -12.36
N PHE A 23 -9.37 10.20 -12.09
CA PHE A 23 -9.54 9.60 -10.76
C PHE A 23 -8.75 10.37 -9.70
N TRP A 24 -7.51 10.75 -10.03
CA TRP A 24 -6.66 11.52 -9.13
C TRP A 24 -7.12 12.97 -8.98
N GLN A 25 -7.67 13.59 -10.04
CA GLN A 25 -8.27 14.91 -9.95
C GLN A 25 -9.46 14.93 -9.00
N LYS A 26 -10.28 13.88 -9.04
CA LYS A 26 -11.35 13.69 -8.05
C LYS A 26 -10.79 13.48 -6.64
N LEU A 27 -9.76 12.64 -6.49
CA LEU A 27 -9.11 12.42 -5.19
C LEU A 27 -8.46 13.70 -4.61
N HIS A 28 -7.89 14.54 -5.48
CA HIS A 28 -7.30 15.84 -5.16
C HIS A 28 -8.34 16.78 -4.57
N ASN A 29 -9.49 16.90 -5.23
CA ASN A 29 -10.56 17.82 -4.81
C ASN A 29 -11.25 17.38 -3.51
N ASP A 30 -11.45 16.07 -3.33
CA ASP A 30 -12.22 15.57 -2.19
C ASP A 30 -11.38 15.34 -0.92
N ASN A 31 -10.06 15.11 -1.04
CA ASN A 31 -9.25 14.62 0.09
C ASN A 31 -7.96 15.40 0.40
N ALA A 32 -7.80 16.62 -0.13
CA ALA A 32 -6.61 17.46 0.07
C ALA A 32 -5.31 16.74 -0.30
N VAL A 33 -5.34 15.95 -1.37
CA VAL A 33 -4.18 15.20 -1.87
C VAL A 33 -3.27 16.15 -2.63
N LYS A 34 -2.03 16.29 -2.16
CA LYS A 34 -0.98 17.09 -2.81
C LYS A 34 -0.05 16.18 -3.60
N CYS A 35 0.07 16.45 -4.89
CA CYS A 35 1.00 15.75 -5.77
C CYS A 35 2.22 16.62 -6.10
N GLY A 36 3.39 15.99 -6.20
CA GLY A 36 4.64 16.63 -6.61
C GLY A 36 5.53 15.67 -7.39
N ALA A 37 6.60 16.22 -7.96
CA ALA A 37 7.60 15.43 -8.67
C ALA A 37 8.34 14.51 -7.69
N GLY A 38 8.49 13.25 -8.08
CA GLY A 38 9.34 12.25 -7.46
C GLY A 38 10.63 12.03 -8.26
N GLN A 39 11.48 11.14 -7.75
CA GLN A 39 12.71 10.73 -8.43
C GLN A 39 12.39 9.98 -9.73
N GLN A 40 13.29 10.06 -10.73
CA GLN A 40 13.19 9.34 -12.00
C GLN A 40 11.91 9.60 -12.81
N GLY A 41 11.40 10.84 -12.76
CA GLY A 41 10.19 11.23 -13.49
C GLY A 41 8.90 10.62 -12.94
N LYS A 42 8.93 10.08 -11.72
CA LYS A 42 7.73 9.61 -11.01
C LYS A 42 6.95 10.79 -10.44
N GLN A 43 5.67 10.57 -10.16
CA GLN A 43 4.85 11.52 -9.40
C GLN A 43 4.51 10.92 -8.04
N VAL A 44 4.58 11.73 -6.99
CA VAL A 44 4.26 11.32 -5.62
C VAL A 44 3.10 12.15 -5.11
N CYS A 45 2.03 11.48 -4.70
CA CYS A 45 0.84 12.12 -4.17
C CYS A 45 0.65 11.73 -2.70
N ASN A 46 0.43 12.72 -1.83
CA ASN A 46 0.22 12.54 -0.41
C ASN A 46 -1.08 13.20 0.02
N GLY A 47 -1.88 12.54 0.85
CA GLY A 47 -3.11 13.16 1.33
C GLY A 47 -3.88 12.26 2.26
N ARG A 48 -5.09 12.70 2.60
CA ARG A 48 -6.04 11.84 3.32
C ARG A 48 -6.81 10.99 2.30
N THR A 49 -7.38 9.89 2.75
CA THR A 49 -8.30 9.07 1.97
C THR A 49 -9.08 8.16 2.91
N THR A 50 -9.87 7.25 2.35
CA THR A 50 -10.50 6.16 3.09
C THR A 50 -10.17 4.80 2.48
N ILE A 51 -10.18 3.77 3.32
CA ILE A 51 -10.11 2.37 2.92
C ILE A 51 -11.04 1.56 3.81
N ALA A 52 -11.93 0.76 3.21
CA ALA A 52 -12.96 0.03 3.97
C ALA A 52 -13.83 0.93 4.87
N GLY A 53 -14.06 2.19 4.47
CA GLY A 53 -14.78 3.20 5.27
C GLY A 53 -13.92 3.88 6.35
N GLU A 54 -12.72 3.39 6.60
CA GLU A 54 -11.81 3.89 7.63
C GLU A 54 -10.89 4.99 7.10
N LYS A 55 -10.59 5.99 7.93
CA LYS A 55 -9.71 7.10 7.55
C LYS A 55 -8.26 6.60 7.39
N ALA A 56 -7.59 7.08 6.35
CA ALA A 56 -6.21 6.75 6.06
C ALA A 56 -5.42 7.99 5.63
N ALA A 57 -4.12 7.98 5.92
CA ALA A 57 -3.14 8.83 5.24
C ALA A 57 -2.50 8.04 4.10
N ALA A 58 -2.47 8.60 2.90
CA ALA A 58 -1.96 7.96 1.70
C ALA A 58 -0.65 8.58 1.24
N ASN A 59 0.30 7.73 0.85
CA ASN A 59 1.44 8.03 -0.01
C ASN A 59 1.32 7.15 -1.27
N VAL A 60 1.14 7.80 -2.41
CA VAL A 60 0.94 7.15 -3.71
C VAL A 60 2.10 7.50 -4.62
N VAL A 61 2.64 6.51 -5.34
CA VAL A 61 3.64 6.74 -6.38
C VAL A 61 3.12 6.26 -7.72
N ILE A 62 3.20 7.15 -8.69
CA ILE A 62 2.86 6.93 -10.09
C ILE A 62 4.18 6.93 -10.88
N GLY A 63 4.41 5.86 -11.64
CA GLY A 63 5.58 5.70 -12.49
C GLY A 63 5.60 6.73 -13.63
N SER A 64 6.75 6.89 -14.29
CA SER A 64 6.91 7.82 -15.42
C SER A 64 6.00 7.51 -16.62
N GLY A 65 5.53 6.26 -16.74
CA GLY A 65 4.53 5.86 -17.73
C GLY A 65 3.07 6.05 -17.29
N GLY A 66 2.81 6.82 -16.22
CA GLY A 66 1.46 7.07 -15.69
C GLY A 66 0.81 5.90 -14.94
N ARG A 67 1.53 4.80 -14.75
CA ARG A 67 1.03 3.59 -14.08
C ARG A 67 1.18 3.67 -12.57
N LEU A 68 0.22 3.12 -11.84
CA LEU A 68 0.34 3.03 -10.40
C LEU A 68 1.46 2.06 -10.00
N GLU A 69 2.41 2.55 -9.22
CA GLU A 69 3.52 1.73 -8.75
C GLU A 69 3.43 1.42 -7.27
N ARG A 70 2.88 2.35 -6.48
CA ARG A 70 2.77 2.22 -5.03
C ARG A 70 1.54 2.91 -4.47
N VAL A 71 0.89 2.24 -3.52
CA VAL A 71 -0.04 2.87 -2.57
C VAL A 71 0.36 2.41 -1.18
N TRP A 72 0.78 3.34 -0.35
CA TRP A 72 1.05 3.14 1.05
C TRP A 72 0.00 3.89 1.85
N LEU A 73 -0.84 3.16 2.57
CA LEU A 73 -1.84 3.73 3.46
C LEU A 73 -1.44 3.48 4.89
N THR A 74 -1.45 4.53 5.71
CA THR A 74 -1.34 4.45 7.16
C THR A 74 -2.73 4.63 7.74
N ILE A 75 -3.16 3.69 8.58
CA ILE A 75 -4.47 3.68 9.25
C ILE A 75 -4.26 3.50 10.75
N SER A 76 -5.27 3.83 11.55
CA SER A 76 -5.27 3.44 12.96
C SER A 76 -5.26 1.92 13.10
N ASN A 77 -4.51 1.39 14.06
CA ASN A 77 -4.51 -0.04 14.36
C ASN A 77 -5.87 -0.54 14.88
N TYR A 78 -6.75 0.33 15.40
CA TYR A 78 -8.13 -0.04 15.71
C TYR A 78 -8.94 -0.44 14.45
N ALA A 79 -8.57 0.09 13.28
CA ALA A 79 -9.18 -0.25 12.00
C ALA A 79 -8.60 -1.51 11.34
N TYR A 80 -7.57 -2.13 11.93
CA TYR A 80 -6.85 -3.25 11.31
C TYR A 80 -7.77 -4.41 10.91
N GLU A 81 -8.61 -4.90 11.84
CA GLU A 81 -9.46 -6.07 11.58
C GLU A 81 -10.56 -5.77 10.57
N THR A 82 -11.14 -4.57 10.62
CA THR A 82 -12.13 -4.09 9.63
C THR A 82 -11.53 -4.05 8.24
N VAL A 83 -10.38 -3.40 8.09
CA VAL A 83 -9.69 -3.28 6.79
C VAL A 83 -9.23 -4.63 6.28
N LEU A 84 -8.67 -5.48 7.15
CA LEU A 84 -8.25 -6.84 6.79
C LEU A 84 -9.44 -7.68 6.30
N THR A 85 -10.59 -7.57 6.96
CA THR A 85 -11.81 -8.28 6.58
C THR A 85 -12.30 -7.84 5.20
N GLU A 86 -12.41 -6.54 4.95
CA GLU A 86 -12.86 -6.03 3.65
C GLU A 86 -11.88 -6.33 2.52
N LEU A 87 -10.57 -6.26 2.79
CA LEU A 87 -9.56 -6.69 1.81
C LEU A 87 -9.63 -8.19 1.53
N THR A 88 -9.86 -9.02 2.55
CA THR A 88 -10.04 -10.47 2.37
C THR A 88 -11.30 -10.79 1.57
N LYS A 89 -12.41 -10.06 1.80
CA LYS A 89 -13.62 -10.18 0.98
C LYS A 89 -13.36 -9.81 -0.47
N LYS A 90 -12.59 -8.74 -0.72
CA LYS A 90 -12.31 -8.23 -2.07
C LYS A 90 -11.29 -9.08 -2.84
N TYR A 91 -10.20 -9.49 -2.20
CA TYR A 91 -9.05 -10.14 -2.83
C TYR A 91 -8.96 -11.65 -2.57
N GLY A 92 -9.90 -12.20 -1.80
CA GLY A 92 -9.92 -13.60 -1.40
C GLY A 92 -8.87 -13.93 -0.34
N LYS A 93 -8.54 -15.22 -0.23
CA LYS A 93 -7.61 -15.73 0.76
C LYS A 93 -6.18 -15.18 0.55
N PRO A 94 -5.49 -14.70 1.59
CA PRO A 94 -4.11 -14.26 1.47
C PRO A 94 -3.18 -15.41 1.08
N SER A 95 -2.14 -15.07 0.33
CA SER A 95 -1.07 -16.00 -0.04
C SER A 95 -0.22 -16.42 1.17
N ALA A 96 -0.05 -15.53 2.15
CA ALA A 96 0.67 -15.82 3.37
C ALA A 96 0.16 -14.96 4.54
N VAL A 97 0.23 -15.53 5.75
CA VAL A 97 0.04 -14.81 7.01
C VAL A 97 1.23 -15.15 7.90
N LYS A 98 1.99 -14.13 8.32
CA LYS A 98 3.13 -14.30 9.23
C LYS A 98 2.79 -13.70 10.59
N ARG A 99 3.12 -14.42 11.65
CA ARG A 99 2.96 -13.98 13.04
C ARG A 99 4.29 -14.14 13.75
N TYR A 100 4.77 -13.08 14.39
CA TYR A 100 6.03 -13.09 15.12
C TYR A 100 6.03 -12.05 16.23
N GLY A 101 6.82 -12.30 17.27
CA GLY A 101 7.01 -11.35 18.35
C GLY A 101 7.90 -10.18 17.91
N VAL A 102 7.50 -8.98 18.29
CA VAL A 102 8.32 -7.76 18.18
C VAL A 102 8.39 -7.09 19.55
N GLN A 103 9.45 -6.36 19.82
CA GLN A 103 9.65 -5.67 21.09
C GLN A 103 10.00 -4.21 20.83
N ASN A 104 9.41 -3.29 21.59
CA ASN A 104 9.83 -1.89 21.55
C ASN A 104 11.10 -1.65 22.39
N GLY A 105 11.64 -0.43 22.32
CA GLY A 105 12.85 -0.05 23.07
C GLY A 105 12.71 -0.11 24.60
N PHE A 106 11.50 -0.27 25.13
CA PHE A 106 11.21 -0.33 26.57
C PHE A 106 11.01 -1.77 27.08
N GLY A 107 11.15 -2.79 26.25
CA GLY A 107 10.94 -4.17 26.68
C GLY A 107 9.53 -4.71 26.48
N ALA A 108 8.57 -3.89 26.04
CA ALA A 108 7.21 -4.37 25.81
C ALA A 108 7.14 -5.21 24.53
N ALA A 109 6.54 -6.39 24.64
CA ALA A 109 6.39 -7.35 23.55
C ALA A 109 4.99 -7.27 22.92
N PHE A 110 4.96 -7.40 21.59
CA PHE A 110 3.75 -7.35 20.78
C PHE A 110 3.78 -8.46 19.72
N THR A 111 2.60 -8.89 19.28
CA THR A 111 2.49 -9.85 18.16
C THR A 111 2.29 -9.08 16.86
N GLN A 112 3.32 -9.01 16.04
CA GLN A 112 3.22 -8.50 14.68
C GLN A 112 2.50 -9.50 13.79
N VAL A 113 1.65 -8.98 12.89
CA VAL A 113 0.93 -9.77 11.91
C VAL A 113 1.08 -9.13 10.54
N ASP A 114 1.68 -9.87 9.62
CA ASP A 114 1.81 -9.47 8.22
C ASP A 114 0.98 -10.42 7.35
N THR A 115 -0.05 -9.87 6.71
CA THR A 115 -0.91 -10.60 5.76
C THR A 115 -0.55 -10.15 4.35
N VAL A 116 -0.33 -11.10 3.44
CA VAL A 116 0.18 -10.82 2.09
C VAL A 116 -0.68 -11.52 1.02
N TRP A 117 -1.00 -10.78 -0.03
CA TRP A 117 -1.52 -11.28 -1.30
C TRP A 117 -0.50 -10.99 -2.40
N ASN A 118 -0.10 -12.03 -3.12
CA ASN A 118 0.70 -11.90 -4.32
C ASN A 118 -0.23 -11.97 -5.53
N GLY A 119 -0.30 -10.89 -6.29
CA GLY A 119 -0.99 -10.86 -7.57
C GLY A 119 -0.14 -11.49 -8.68
N ALA A 120 -0.75 -11.74 -9.84
CA ALA A 120 0.04 -12.06 -11.02
C ALA A 120 0.89 -10.85 -11.43
N ASP A 121 1.90 -11.09 -12.27
CA ASP A 121 2.84 -10.07 -12.76
C ASP A 121 3.69 -9.40 -11.66
N GLY A 122 3.72 -9.99 -10.46
CA GLY A 122 4.50 -9.49 -9.35
C GLY A 122 3.91 -8.26 -8.68
N GLN A 123 2.61 -8.03 -8.77
CA GLN A 123 1.93 -7.11 -7.86
C GLN A 123 1.86 -7.71 -6.45
N LYS A 124 1.92 -6.87 -5.42
CA LYS A 124 1.83 -7.32 -4.03
C LYS A 124 0.95 -6.37 -3.23
N LEU A 125 0.00 -6.93 -2.50
CA LEU A 125 -0.71 -6.28 -1.41
C LEU A 125 -0.20 -6.88 -0.09
N SER A 126 0.16 -6.04 0.87
CA SER A 126 0.40 -6.47 2.25
C SER A 126 -0.28 -5.57 3.25
N VAL A 127 -0.77 -6.16 4.33
CA VAL A 127 -1.35 -5.47 5.48
C VAL A 127 -0.53 -5.86 6.70
N SER A 128 0.01 -4.86 7.39
CA SER A 128 0.83 -5.04 8.59
C SER A 128 0.13 -4.40 9.78
N LYS A 129 0.00 -5.17 10.87
CA LYS A 129 -0.71 -4.74 12.09
C LYS A 129 -0.01 -3.60 12.83
N TYR A 130 1.31 -3.63 12.88
CA TYR A 130 2.08 -2.50 13.40
C TYR A 130 3.03 -1.99 12.32
N ALA A 131 3.18 -0.68 12.26
CA ALA A 131 3.99 0.03 11.28
C ALA A 131 4.82 1.13 11.95
N GLY A 132 5.99 0.76 12.46
CA GLY A 132 6.88 1.69 13.18
C GLY A 132 6.43 2.01 14.62
N ASN A 133 5.14 1.90 14.92
CA ASN A 133 4.57 2.03 16.27
C ASN A 133 3.33 1.12 16.43
N THR A 134 2.76 1.07 17.64
CA THR A 134 1.61 0.22 17.98
C THR A 134 0.23 0.83 17.70
N GLU A 135 0.20 2.10 17.33
CA GLU A 135 -1.03 2.87 17.08
C GLU A 135 -1.44 2.83 15.61
N GLU A 136 -0.50 2.48 14.72
CA GLU A 136 -0.66 2.52 13.28
C GLU A 136 -0.49 1.15 12.64
N SER A 137 -1.39 0.85 11.69
CA SER A 137 -1.27 -0.25 10.75
C SER A 137 -1.01 0.31 9.35
N THR A 138 -0.49 -0.53 8.47
CA THR A 138 -0.28 -0.14 7.07
C THR A 138 -0.90 -1.10 6.09
N VAL A 139 -1.47 -0.54 5.03
CA VAL A 139 -1.86 -1.26 3.82
C VAL A 139 -0.94 -0.82 2.70
N TYR A 140 -0.30 -1.78 2.05
CA TYR A 140 0.76 -1.54 1.10
C TYR A 140 0.52 -2.29 -0.20
N PHE A 141 0.22 -1.56 -1.26
CA PHE A 141 0.20 -2.05 -2.63
C PHE A 141 1.49 -1.65 -3.35
N SER A 142 2.13 -2.59 -4.03
CA SER A 142 3.35 -2.32 -4.80
C SER A 142 3.45 -3.16 -6.07
N SER A 143 4.02 -2.55 -7.10
CA SER A 143 4.48 -3.25 -8.29
C SER A 143 5.84 -3.91 -8.05
N ARG A 144 6.24 -4.84 -8.92
CA ARG A 144 7.60 -5.41 -8.91
C ARG A 144 8.66 -4.32 -9.10
N ALA A 145 8.41 -3.36 -9.98
CA ALA A 145 9.34 -2.28 -10.29
C ALA A 145 9.59 -1.37 -9.08
N ASP A 146 8.55 -1.01 -8.33
CA ASP A 146 8.70 -0.22 -7.10
C ASP A 146 9.50 -0.97 -6.05
N ARG A 147 9.23 -2.26 -5.83
CA ARG A 147 10.02 -3.06 -4.88
C ARG A 147 11.49 -3.19 -5.28
N ALA A 148 11.79 -3.38 -6.56
CA ALA A 148 13.17 -3.43 -7.06
C ALA A 148 13.90 -2.10 -6.85
N ALA A 149 13.22 -0.97 -7.04
CA ALA A 149 13.78 0.36 -6.81
C ALA A 149 14.00 0.68 -5.32
N GLN A 150 13.29 0.01 -4.40
CA GLN A 150 13.49 0.16 -2.96
C GLN A 150 14.64 -0.71 -2.45
N SER A 151 14.84 -1.91 -3.01
CA SER A 151 15.97 -2.77 -2.64
C SER A 151 17.32 -2.17 -3.04
N SER A 152 17.41 -1.54 -4.21
CA SER A 152 18.66 -0.90 -4.67
C SER A 152 19.06 0.33 -3.85
N LYS A 153 18.11 0.97 -3.16
CA LYS A 153 18.39 2.07 -2.23
C LYS A 153 18.96 1.60 -0.89
N LYS A 154 18.70 0.35 -0.48
CA LYS A 154 19.26 -0.20 0.77
C LYS A 154 20.76 -0.50 0.66
N GLU A 155 21.27 -0.77 -0.55
CA GLU A 155 22.70 -1.02 -0.77
C GLU A 155 23.53 0.27 -0.77
N THR A 156 22.92 1.44 -0.89
CA THR A 156 23.61 2.74 -0.90
C THR A 156 23.56 3.48 0.44
N SER A 157 22.95 2.90 1.49
CA SER A 157 22.96 3.46 2.85
C SER A 157 23.81 2.65 3.84
N GLY A 158 24.83 1.96 3.35
CA GLY A 158 25.89 1.38 4.18
C GLY A 158 27.04 2.37 4.28
N ASP A 159 27.02 3.20 5.33
CA ASP A 159 28.18 3.75 6.04
C ASP A 159 27.67 4.78 7.06
N LEU A 160 27.28 4.29 8.23
CA LEU A 160 27.43 4.96 9.53
C LEU A 160 27.61 3.89 10.61
#